data_AF-A0A377LU57-F1
#
_entry.id   AF-A0A377LU57-F1
#
_cell.length_a   1.000
_cell.length_b   1.000
_cell.length_c   1.000
_cell.angle_alpha   90.00
_cell.angle_beta   90.00
_cell.angle_gamma   90.00
#
_symmetry.space_group_name_H-M   'P 1'
#
loop_
_entity.id
_entity.type
_entity.pdbx_description
1 polymer ?
#
loop_
_entity_poly.entity_id
_entity_poly.type
_entity_poly.pdbx_seq_one_letter_code
_entity_poly.pdbx_strand_id
1 'polypeptide(L)' 'MSPSKKAMRDCDTDWCALAKEQAIRKYGEPLPREFSEKVKIQRFLLYRGFLMEDIQDIWRNFAD' A
#
# COMPACT_ATOMS: atom_id res chain seq x y z
N MET A 1 30.23 6.43 -26.22
CA MET A 1 29.87 6.93 -24.87
C MET A 1 28.39 7.30 -24.90
N SER A 2 27.53 6.59 -24.16
CA SER A 2 26.21 7.05 -23.68
C SER A 2 25.60 5.99 -22.76
N PRO A 3 26.00 5.93 -21.47
CA PRO A 3 25.33 5.08 -20.49
C PRO A 3 24.14 5.88 -19.93
N SER A 4 22.97 5.85 -20.59
CA SER A 4 21.81 6.62 -20.08
C SER A 4 20.48 5.89 -20.16
N LYS A 5 20.48 4.56 -20.05
CA LYS A 5 19.27 3.78 -19.75
C LYS A 5 19.52 2.71 -18.69
N LYS A 6 20.29 3.05 -17.66
CA LYS A 6 20.43 2.24 -16.45
C LYS A 6 20.27 3.13 -15.22
N ALA A 7 19.19 3.91 -15.19
CA ALA A 7 18.83 4.80 -14.09
C ALA A 7 17.32 4.84 -13.84
N MET A 8 16.61 3.72 -14.11
CA MET A 8 15.16 3.60 -13.90
C MET A 8 14.79 2.24 -13.32
N ARG A 9 15.62 1.74 -12.39
CA ARG A 9 15.38 0.46 -11.71
C ARG A 9 15.54 0.56 -10.19
N ASP A 10 15.36 1.77 -9.65
CA ASP A 10 15.61 2.05 -8.24
C ASP A 10 14.63 3.07 -7.63
N CYS A 11 13.44 3.22 -8.21
CA CYS A 11 12.30 3.66 -7.40
C CYS A 11 11.54 2.41 -6.98
N ASP A 12 12.18 1.66 -6.09
CA ASP A 12 11.53 0.68 -5.20
C ASP A 12 10.65 1.49 -4.21
N THR A 13 9.66 2.20 -4.76
CA THR A 13 8.73 2.96 -3.93
C THR A 13 7.86 1.93 -3.24
N ASP A 14 8.04 1.83 -1.93
CA ASP A 14 7.36 0.89 -1.06
C ASP A 14 5.87 1.27 -0.91
N TRP A 15 5.10 1.10 -1.99
CA TRP A 15 3.70 1.51 -2.08
C TRP A 15 2.82 0.85 -1.03
N CYS A 16 3.14 -0.39 -0.67
CA CYS A 16 2.54 -1.12 0.44
C CYS A 16 2.74 -0.36 1.77
N ALA A 17 3.98 0.04 2.10
CA ALA A 17 4.28 0.80 3.30
C ALA A 17 3.56 2.16 3.33
N LEU A 18 3.53 2.87 2.19
CA LEU A 18 2.82 4.15 2.06
C LEU A 18 1.30 3.99 2.24
N ALA A 19 0.70 2.96 1.63
CA ALA A 19 -0.72 2.67 1.76
C ALA A 19 -1.08 2.28 3.20
N LYS A 20 -0.20 1.52 3.87
CA LYS A 20 -0.33 1.15 5.28
C LYS A 20 -0.31 2.37 6.19
N GLU A 21 0.66 3.28 6.02
CA GLU A 21 0.75 4.49 6.85
C GLU A 21 -0.54 5.32 6.73
N GLN A 22 -1.05 5.48 5.51
CA GLN A 22 -2.29 6.23 5.26
C GLN A 22 -3.51 5.56 5.89
N ALA A 23 -3.57 4.22 5.86
CA ALA A 23 -4.62 3.46 6.51
C ALA A 23 -4.55 3.60 8.05
N ILE A 24 -3.37 3.44 8.65
CA ILE A 24 -3.16 3.58 10.10
C ILE A 24 -3.50 4.99 10.57
N ARG A 25 -3.08 6.02 9.83
CA ARG A 25 -3.35 7.42 10.19
C ARG A 25 -4.85 7.73 10.24
N LYS A 26 -5.67 7.02 9.46
CA LYS A 26 -7.12 7.24 9.40
C LYS A 26 -7.92 6.28 10.28
N TYR A 27 -7.52 5.02 10.37
CA TYR A 27 -8.29 3.95 11.01
C TYR A 27 -7.66 3.42 12.31
N GLY A 28 -6.46 3.88 12.67
CA GLY A 28 -5.70 3.43 13.83
C GLY A 28 -4.89 2.15 13.59
N GLU A 29 -4.05 1.82 14.57
CA GLU A 29 -3.31 0.56 14.64
C GLU A 29 -3.81 -0.25 15.86
N PRO A 30 -4.04 -1.58 15.73
CA PRO A 30 -3.93 -2.38 14.52
C PRO A 30 -5.04 -2.09 13.52
N LEU A 31 -4.75 -2.25 12.22
CA LEU A 31 -5.77 -2.13 11.18
C LEU A 31 -6.93 -3.10 11.47
N PRO A 32 -8.18 -2.64 11.35
CA PRO A 32 -9.33 -3.48 11.66
C PRO A 32 -9.35 -4.72 10.75
N ARG A 33 -9.55 -5.89 11.38
CA ARG A 33 -9.59 -7.18 10.68
C ARG A 33 -11.00 -7.55 10.18
N GLU A 34 -12.02 -6.86 10.67
CA GLU A 34 -13.42 -6.98 10.26
C GLU A 34 -13.59 -6.74 8.76
N PHE A 35 -14.36 -7.60 8.09
CA PHE A 35 -14.53 -7.54 6.63
C PHE A 35 -15.13 -6.19 6.16
N SER A 36 -16.13 -5.70 6.88
CA SER A 36 -16.79 -4.42 6.60
C SER A 36 -15.82 -3.24 6.66
N GLU A 37 -14.95 -3.21 7.66
CA GLU A 37 -13.92 -2.18 7.83
C GLU A 37 -12.79 -2.32 6.80
N LYS A 38 -12.38 -3.56 6.47
CA LYS A 38 -11.42 -3.80 5.38
C LYS A 38 -11.91 -3.26 4.05
N VAL A 39 -13.19 -3.41 3.72
CA VAL A 39 -13.76 -2.85 2.48
C VAL A 39 -13.71 -1.32 2.48
N LYS A 40 -13.95 -0.68 3.63
CA LYS A 40 -13.82 0.78 3.77
C LYS A 40 -12.38 1.24 3.54
N ILE A 41 -11.40 0.54 4.12
CA ILE A 41 -9.97 0.84 3.95
C ILE A 41 -9.55 0.66 2.49
N GLN A 42 -9.93 -0.46 1.86
CA GLN A 42 -9.64 -0.72 0.44
C GLN A 42 -10.19 0.39 -0.45
N ARG A 43 -11.46 0.76 -0.29
CA ARG A 43 -12.06 1.87 -1.04
C ARG A 43 -11.34 3.19 -0.80
N PHE A 44 -11.00 3.49 0.45
CA PHE A 44 -10.25 4.70 0.81
C PHE A 44 -8.90 4.78 0.10
N LEU A 45 -8.15 3.69 0.03
CA LEU A 45 -6.85 3.62 -0.64
C LEU A 45 -6.98 3.65 -2.17
N LEU A 46 -7.98 2.98 -2.75
CA LEU A 46 -8.27 3.08 -4.19
C LEU A 46 -8.58 4.52 -4.61
N TYR A 47 -9.38 5.26 -3.82
CA TYR A 47 -9.66 6.68 -4.09
C TYR A 47 -8.42 7.58 -3.97
N ARG A 48 -7.38 7.14 -3.27
CA ARG A 48 -6.09 7.84 -3.17
C ARG A 48 -5.14 7.50 -4.32
N GLY A 49 -5.49 6.56 -5.18
CA GLY A 49 -4.69 6.14 -6.34
C GLY A 49 -3.78 4.95 -6.10
N PHE A 50 -3.91 4.25 -4.96
CA PHE A 50 -3.18 2.99 -4.74
C PHE A 50 -3.79 1.87 -5.58
N LEU A 51 -2.95 0.94 -6.03
CA LEU A 51 -3.42 -0.22 -6.79
C LEU A 51 -3.95 -1.30 -5.85
N MET A 52 -4.90 -2.10 -6.35
CA MET A 52 -5.46 -3.21 -5.58
C MET A 52 -4.38 -4.19 -5.09
N GLU A 53 -3.33 -4.36 -5.89
CA GLU A 53 -2.17 -5.24 -5.61
C GLU A 53 -1.41 -4.77 -4.37
N ASP A 54 -1.00 -3.49 -4.34
CA ASP A 54 -0.34 -2.87 -3.19
C ASP A 54 -1.22 -2.89 -1.94
N ILE A 55 -2.53 -2.63 -2.14
CA ILE A 55 -3.52 -2.64 -1.08
C ILE A 55 -3.62 -4.04 -0.46
N GLN A 56 -3.75 -5.10 -1.27
CA GLN A 56 -3.79 -6.47 -0.77
C GLN A 56 -2.50 -6.89 -0.05
N ASP A 57 -1.35 -6.40 -0.51
CA ASP A 57 -0.05 -6.69 0.06
C ASP A 57 0.08 -6.21 1.52
N ILE A 58 -0.62 -5.11 1.86
CA ILE A 58 -0.75 -4.63 3.24
C ILE A 58 -1.21 -5.77 4.15
N TRP A 59 -2.28 -6.50 3.81
CA TRP A 59 -2.80 -7.58 4.66
C TRP A 59 -2.06 -8.91 4.55
N ARG A 60 -1.35 -9.16 3.43
CA ARG A 60 -0.54 -10.37 3.27
C ARG A 60 0.69 -10.38 4.17
N ASN A 61 1.34 -9.22 4.35
CA ASN A 61 2.53 -9.10 5.20
C ASN A 61 2.23 -9.08 6.72
N PHE A 62 0.97 -9.13 7.16
CA PHE A 62 0.61 -9.25 8.59
C PHE A 62 0.20 -10.68 9.01
N ALA A 63 0.40 -11.67 8.14
CA ALA A 63 0.07 -13.07 8.43
C ALA A 63 1.27 -13.90 8.93
N ASP A 64 2.44 -13.27 9.15
CA ASP A 64 3.58 -13.85 9.88
C ASP A 64 3.56 -13.43 11.36
#